data_AF-A0A845H966-F1
#
_entry.id   AF-A0A845H966-F1
#
_cell.length_a   1.000
_cell.length_b   1.000
_cell.length_c   1.000
_cell.angle_alpha   90.00
_cell.angle_beta   90.00
_cell.angle_gamma   90.00
#
_symmetry.space_group_name_H-M   'P 1'
#
loop_
_entity.id
_entity.type
_entity.pdbx_description
1 polymer ?
#
loop_
_entity_poly.entity_id
_entity_poly.type
_entity_poly.pdbx_seq_one_letter_code
_entity_poly.pdbx_strand_id
1 'polypeptide(L)'
;MDSKLNKQAEAFAALTAEDRVRLDKLAVLAGSTAEDLWPAVYRYGFQDIEESVRADLDAQAERAAGLTIPHEEVMANAQRMIDSHGKQRKRRVG
;
A
#
# COMPACT_ATOMS: atom_id res chain seq x y z
N MET A 1 -3.30 15.26 -27.38
CA MET A 1 -2.14 14.57 -26.79
C MET A 1 -2.06 14.96 -25.32
N ASP A 2 -2.14 13.98 -24.43
CA ASP A 2 -2.26 14.18 -22.99
C ASP A 2 -1.00 14.83 -22.40
N SER A 3 -1.08 16.15 -22.20
CA SER A 3 0.01 16.97 -21.64
C SER A 3 0.60 16.40 -20.34
N LYS A 4 -0.18 15.65 -19.55
CA LYS A 4 0.27 15.02 -18.31
C LYS A 4 1.21 13.83 -18.54
N LEU A 5 0.92 12.97 -19.53
CA LEU A 5 1.78 11.83 -19.85
C LEU A 5 3.12 12.30 -20.41
N ASN A 6 3.10 13.35 -21.25
CA ASN A 6 4.33 13.94 -21.77
C ASN A 6 5.21 14.53 -20.66
N LYS A 7 4.61 15.25 -19.69
CA LYS A 7 5.34 15.77 -18.53
C LYS A 7 5.94 14.68 -17.64
N GLN A 8 5.25 13.55 -17.49
CA GLN A 8 5.78 12.40 -16.74
C GLN A 8 6.97 11.77 -17.46
N ALA A 9 6.89 11.59 -18.78
CA ALA A 9 7.97 11.03 -19.57
C ALA A 9 9.20 11.95 -19.61
N GLU A 10 9.00 13.26 -19.75
CA GLU A 10 10.07 14.26 -19.68
C GLU A 10 10.74 14.26 -18.30
N ALA A 11 9.96 14.23 -17.22
CA ALA A 11 10.50 14.17 -15.86
C ALA A 11 11.24 12.86 -15.59
N PHE A 12 10.76 11.74 -16.13
CA PHE A 12 11.45 10.44 -16.03
C PHE A 12 12.81 10.47 -16.73
N ALA A 13 12.87 11.09 -17.92
CA ALA A 13 14.11 11.25 -18.68
C ALA A 13 15.07 12.25 -18.03
N ALA A 14 14.54 13.22 -17.28
CA ALA A 14 15.32 14.23 -16.56
C ALA A 14 15.76 13.80 -15.15
N LEU A 15 15.48 12.55 -14.74
CA LEU A 15 15.94 12.02 -13.45
C LEU A 15 17.47 12.06 -13.38
N THR A 16 17.98 12.39 -12.19
CA THR A 16 19.41 12.27 -11.92
C THR A 16 19.83 10.80 -11.95
N ALA A 17 21.12 10.54 -12.17
CA ALA A 17 21.64 9.17 -12.13
C ALA A 17 21.41 8.51 -10.76
N GLU A 18 21.48 9.30 -9.67
CA GLU A 18 21.19 8.83 -8.31
C GLU A 18 19.73 8.44 -8.14
N ASP A 19 18.80 9.30 -8.56
CA ASP A 19 17.37 9.02 -8.48
C ASP A 19 16.96 7.85 -9.37
N ARG A 20 17.63 7.66 -10.51
CA ARG A 20 17.40 6.49 -11.37
C ARG A 20 17.80 5.20 -10.68
N VAL A 21 18.98 5.15 -10.07
CA VAL A 21 19.44 4.00 -9.29
C VAL A 21 18.53 3.75 -8.09
N ARG A 22 18.07 4.81 -7.43
CA ARG A 22 17.11 4.73 -6.32
C ARG A 22 15.79 4.11 -6.78
N LEU A 23 15.25 4.58 -7.90
CA LEU A 23 14.02 4.06 -8.49
C LEU A 23 14.15 2.60 -8.91
N ASP A 24 15.25 2.23 -9.57
CA ASP A 24 15.50 0.85 -10.00
C ASP A 24 15.57 -0.11 -8.78
N LYS A 25 16.26 0.30 -7.71
CA LYS A 25 16.30 -0.49 -6.45
C LYS A 25 14.92 -0.65 -5.84
N LEU A 26 14.13 0.43 -5.82
CA LEU A 26 12.79 0.41 -5.25
C LEU A 26 11.84 -0.48 -6.07
N ALA A 27 11.94 -0.42 -7.39
CA ALA A 27 11.19 -1.26 -8.30
C ALA A 27 11.49 -2.75 -8.07
N VAL A 28 12.76 -3.12 -7.92
CA VAL A 28 13.16 -4.50 -7.58
C VAL A 28 12.55 -4.95 -6.25
N LEU A 29 12.57 -4.11 -5.21
CA LEU A 29 11.97 -4.43 -3.91
C LEU A 29 10.46 -4.61 -4.00
N ALA A 30 9.79 -3.79 -4.82
CA ALA A 30 8.35 -3.87 -5.05
C ALA A 30 7.94 -5.00 -6.01
N GLY A 31 8.90 -5.71 -6.63
CA GLY A 31 8.62 -6.73 -7.64
C GLY A 31 8.05 -6.16 -8.95
N SER A 32 8.41 -4.92 -9.29
CA SER A 32 7.93 -4.18 -10.46
C SER A 32 9.10 -3.61 -11.29
N THR A 33 8.80 -2.91 -12.39
CA THR A 33 9.80 -2.19 -13.20
C THR A 33 9.85 -0.71 -12.82
N ALA A 34 10.95 -0.02 -13.13
CA ALA A 34 11.08 1.41 -12.84
C ALA A 34 10.04 2.23 -13.60
N GLU A 35 9.71 1.83 -14.83
CA GLU A 35 8.67 2.45 -15.66
C GLU A 35 7.28 2.29 -15.06
N ASP A 36 6.97 1.12 -14.49
CA ASP A 36 5.68 0.85 -13.84
C ASP A 36 5.54 1.59 -12.50
N LEU A 37 6.65 1.72 -11.76
CA LEU A 37 6.68 2.39 -10.46
C LEU A 37 6.71 3.92 -10.59
N TRP A 38 7.27 4.45 -11.69
CA TRP A 38 7.47 5.88 -11.89
C TRP A 38 6.21 6.73 -11.74
N PRO A 39 5.03 6.39 -12.29
CA PRO A 39 3.82 7.20 -12.13
C PRO A 39 3.44 7.42 -10.66
N ALA A 40 3.69 6.44 -9.80
CA ALA A 40 3.45 6.55 -8.36
C ALA A 40 4.48 7.48 -7.70
N VAL A 41 5.77 7.27 -8.00
CA VAL A 41 6.85 8.13 -7.48
C VAL A 41 6.72 9.58 -7.95
N TYR A 42 6.32 9.81 -9.20
CA TYR A 42 6.07 11.14 -9.73
C TYR A 42 4.92 11.85 -9.02
N ARG A 43 3.87 11.10 -8.63
CA ARG A 43 2.66 11.64 -8.00
C ARG A 43 2.81 11.88 -6.50
N TYR A 44 3.46 10.95 -5.81
CA TYR A 44 3.52 10.91 -4.35
C TYR A 44 4.91 11.22 -3.80
N GLY A 45 5.94 11.17 -4.64
CA GLY A 45 7.34 11.36 -4.24
C GLY A 45 8.01 10.06 -3.82
N PHE A 46 9.35 10.06 -3.78
CA PHE A 46 10.12 8.88 -3.41
C PHE A 46 9.83 8.38 -1.99
N GLN A 47 9.75 9.31 -1.02
CA GLN A 47 9.62 8.95 0.39
C GLN A 47 8.33 8.15 0.66
N ASP A 48 7.19 8.62 0.14
CA ASP A 48 5.90 7.97 0.33
C ASP A 48 5.88 6.57 -0.29
N ILE A 49 6.47 6.41 -1.48
CA ILE A 49 6.54 5.10 -2.15
C ILE A 49 7.51 4.16 -1.43
N GLU A 50 8.63 4.65 -0.91
CA GLU A 50 9.56 3.86 -0.11
C GLU A 50 8.94 3.36 1.19
N GLU A 51 8.19 4.21 1.88
CA GLU A 51 7.43 3.83 3.08
C GLU A 51 6.36 2.78 2.75
N SER A 52 5.63 2.97 1.65
CA SER A 52 4.61 2.00 1.21
C SER A 52 5.23 0.64 0.90
N VAL A 53 6.32 0.59 0.13
CA VAL A 53 7.01 -0.67 -0.21
C VAL A 53 7.57 -1.33 1.05
N ARG A 54 8.10 -0.53 2.00
CA ARG A 54 8.55 -1.06 3.29
C ARG A 54 7.41 -1.69 4.07
N ALA A 55 6.28 -1.00 4.20
CA ALA A 55 5.10 -1.50 4.90
C ALA A 55 4.58 -2.81 4.29
N ASP A 56 4.59 -2.93 2.96
CA ASP A 56 4.19 -4.16 2.27
C ASP A 56 5.13 -5.33 2.58
N LEU A 57 6.45 -5.10 2.58
CA LEU A 57 7.46 -6.10 2.92
C LEU A 57 7.32 -6.53 4.39
N ASP A 58 7.12 -5.58 5.30
CA ASP A 58 6.94 -5.87 6.72
C ASP A 58 5.65 -6.68 6.94
N ALA A 59 4.55 -6.31 6.29
CA ALA A 59 3.30 -7.07 6.33
C ALA A 59 3.43 -8.49 5.74
N GLN A 60 4.25 -8.67 4.70
CA GLN A 60 4.58 -10.00 4.17
C GLN A 60 5.39 -10.82 5.19
N ALA A 61 6.36 -10.21 5.86
CA ALA A 61 7.15 -10.86 6.90
C ALA A 61 6.29 -11.26 8.11
N GLU A 62 5.38 -10.39 8.57
CA GLU A 62 4.44 -10.70 9.65
C GLU A 62 3.50 -11.86 9.28
N ARG A 63 2.99 -11.89 8.04
CA ARG A 63 2.20 -13.01 7.53
C ARG A 63 3.01 -14.31 7.52
N ALA A 64 4.25 -14.27 7.04
CA ALA A 64 5.13 -15.44 7.00
C ALA A 64 5.49 -15.94 8.41
N ALA A 65 5.61 -15.04 9.38
CA ALA A 65 5.84 -15.35 10.79
C ALA A 65 4.58 -15.83 11.53
N GLY A 66 3.40 -15.86 10.89
CA GLY A 66 2.14 -16.23 11.51
C GLY A 66 1.65 -15.23 12.55
N LEU A 67 2.09 -13.97 12.48
CA LEU A 67 1.71 -12.90 13.41
C LEU A 67 0.39 -12.23 13.05
N THR A 68 -0.20 -12.59 11.91
CA THR A 68 -1.48 -12.04 11.43
C THR A 68 -2.65 -12.99 11.71
N ILE A 69 -3.82 -12.42 12.00
CA ILE A 69 -5.07 -13.18 12.16
C ILE A 69 -5.73 -13.36 10.78
N PRO A 70 -6.18 -14.58 10.41
CA PRO A 70 -6.94 -14.80 9.18
C PRO A 70 -8.21 -13.94 9.11
N HIS A 71 -8.53 -13.46 7.91
CA HIS A 71 -9.71 -12.60 7.69
C HIS A 71 -11.01 -13.24 8.20
N GLU A 72 -11.22 -14.53 7.95
CA GLU A 72 -12.41 -15.27 8.38
C GLU A 72 -12.58 -15.26 9.90
N GLU A 73 -11.48 -15.40 10.64
CA GLU A 73 -11.48 -15.36 12.10
C GLU A 73 -11.80 -13.95 12.61
N VAL A 74 -11.23 -12.91 11.99
CA VAL A 74 -11.57 -11.51 12.30
C VAL A 74 -13.06 -11.25 12.09
N MET A 75 -13.62 -11.71 10.96
CA MET A 75 -15.04 -11.50 10.64
C MET A 75 -15.97 -12.31 11.58
N ALA A 76 -15.61 -13.54 11.92
CA ALA A 76 -16.34 -14.34 12.89
C ALA A 76 -16.33 -13.68 14.28
N ASN A 77 -15.20 -13.10 14.70
CA ASN A 77 -15.07 -12.36 15.95
C ASN A 77 -15.94 -11.09 15.95
N ALA A 78 -15.87 -10.31 14.87
CA ALA A 78 -16.68 -9.11 14.71
C ALA A 78 -18.18 -9.42 14.77
N GLN A 79 -18.64 -10.48 14.07
CA GLN A 79 -20.04 -10.90 14.10
C GLN A 79 -20.48 -11.31 15.52
N ARG A 80 -19.65 -12.07 16.24
CA ARG A 80 -19.94 -12.44 17.65
C ARG A 80 -20.11 -11.21 18.55
N MET A 81 -19.28 -10.17 18.38
CA MET A 81 -19.40 -8.92 19.14
C MET A 81 -20.67 -8.14 18.82
N ILE A 82 -21.08 -8.14 17.55
CA ILE A 82 -22.34 -7.52 17.11
C ILE A 82 -23.53 -8.26 17.72
N ASP A 83 -23.51 -9.58 17.74
CA ASP A 83 -24.62 -10.38 18.28
C ASP A 83 -24.77 -10.24 19.80
N SER A 84 -23.66 -10.12 20.52
CA SER A 84 -23.65 -9.96 21.98
C SER A 84 -24.07 -8.55 22.43
N HIS A 85 -23.58 -7.50 21.75
CA HIS A 85 -23.78 -6.11 22.19
C HIS A 85 -24.79 -5.33 21.33
N GLY A 86 -25.00 -5.71 20.07
CA GLY A 86 -25.93 -5.05 19.16
C GLY A 86 -27.40 -5.16 19.59
N LYS A 87 -27.77 -6.26 20.25
CA LYS A 87 -29.13 -6.45 20.81
C LYS A 87 -29.42 -5.57 22.03
N GLN A 88 -28.41 -5.14 22.78
CA GLN A 88 -28.61 -4.28 23.96
C GLN A 88 -29.08 -2.87 23.59
N ARG A 89 -28.76 -2.37 22.39
CA ARG A 89 -29.18 -1.03 21.93
C ARG A 89 -30.66 -0.94 21.54
N LYS A 90 -31.31 -2.03 21.13
CA LYS A 90 -32.74 -2.02 20.75
C LYS A 90 -33.73 -2.03 21.92
N ARG A 91 -33.29 -2.30 23.16
CA ARG A 91 -34.20 -2.38 24.34
C ARG A 91 -34.26 -1.10 25.18
N ARG A 92 -33.52 -0.03 24.84
CA ARG A 92 -33.54 1.26 25.58
C ARG A 92 -34.45 2.33 24.97
N VAL A 93 -35.19 2.01 23.91
CA VAL A 93 -36.28 2.85 23.39
C VAL A 93 -37.57 2.06 23.60
N GLY A 94 -38.11 2.18 24.81
CA GLY A 94 -39.35 1.56 25.26
C GLY A 94 -39.80 2.27 26.52
#